data_AF-A0A3D5GGV2-F1
#
_entry.id   AF-A0A3D5GGV2-F1
#
_cell.length_a   1.000
_cell.length_b   1.000
_cell.length_c   1.000
_cell.angle_alpha   90.00
_cell.angle_beta   90.00
_cell.angle_gamma   90.00
#
_symmetry.space_group_name_H-M   'P 1'
#
loop_
_entity.id
_entity.type
_entity.pdbx_description
1 polymer ?
#
loop_
_entity_poly.entity_id
_entity_poly.type
_entity_poly.pdbx_seq_one_letter_code
_entity_poly.pdbx_strand_id
1 'polypeptide(L)'
;QVEHPVTELVTGLDLVEQQLLIASGEPLTFSQSEVTISGHAIEVRINAEDPAGGAFLPSPGRITDLKVPDGFGVRFDGGYEAGDEVSQFYDNLIGKLVVWGRDRDVAISRALRALDEMVVDGVATTIPADVAILAHPDFASVTHSTKWVEEVLDLSDEQADTDVSEPTGDNATVATVRKDTTVEVDGRRFAVSLWVPEAASPTRPGRPRNRRSNNSSGGGDGRVAVPMQGTIVKVLVAVGDSVEAGDPVCVLEAMKMENNVTADKSGTVSEVLVASGDSVGSGDLVVVIE
;
A
#
# COMPACT_ATOMS: atom_id res chain seq x y z
N GLN A 1 -13.29 10.65 -14.06
CA GLN A 1 -13.05 9.62 -13.03
C GLN A 1 -11.73 8.94 -13.31
N VAL A 2 -11.05 8.43 -12.29
CA VAL A 2 -9.75 7.76 -12.50
C VAL A 2 -9.96 6.46 -13.27
N GLU A 3 -11.02 5.75 -12.93
CA GLU A 3 -11.52 4.49 -13.48
C GLU A 3 -12.27 4.63 -14.82
N HIS A 4 -12.07 5.72 -15.56
CA HIS A 4 -12.67 5.89 -16.88
C HIS A 4 -12.20 4.86 -17.94
N PRO A 5 -10.96 4.30 -17.91
CA PRO A 5 -10.51 3.35 -18.93
C PRO A 5 -11.38 2.11 -19.08
N VAL A 6 -12.03 1.60 -18.02
CA VAL A 6 -12.94 0.45 -18.16
C VAL A 6 -14.13 0.80 -19.06
N THR A 7 -14.58 2.06 -19.06
CA THR A 7 -15.65 2.53 -19.95
C THR A 7 -15.13 2.63 -21.38
N GLU A 8 -13.93 3.17 -21.59
CA GLU A 8 -13.32 3.29 -22.91
C GLU A 8 -13.14 1.93 -23.57
N LEU A 9 -12.64 0.94 -22.84
CA LEU A 9 -12.39 -0.40 -23.39
C LEU A 9 -13.65 -1.16 -23.81
N VAL A 10 -14.81 -0.88 -23.19
CA VAL A 10 -16.07 -1.56 -23.58
C VAL A 10 -16.91 -0.74 -24.55
N THR A 11 -16.72 0.58 -24.62
CA THR A 11 -17.46 1.46 -25.54
C THR A 11 -16.70 1.81 -26.82
N GLY A 12 -15.37 1.74 -26.79
CA GLY A 12 -14.50 2.21 -27.88
C GLY A 12 -14.40 3.73 -27.97
N LEU A 13 -14.90 4.48 -26.97
CA LEU A 13 -14.83 5.93 -26.92
C LEU A 13 -13.61 6.38 -26.11
N ASP A 14 -12.85 7.35 -26.63
CA ASP A 14 -11.82 8.07 -25.87
C ASP A 14 -12.48 9.25 -25.15
N LEU A 15 -12.61 9.15 -23.83
CA LEU A 15 -13.33 10.15 -23.04
C LEU A 15 -12.54 11.45 -22.92
N VAL A 16 -11.20 11.41 -22.98
CA VAL A 16 -10.36 12.60 -22.95
C VAL A 16 -10.48 13.36 -24.26
N GLU A 17 -10.49 12.65 -25.40
CA GLU A 17 -10.79 13.23 -26.71
C GLU A 17 -12.14 13.94 -26.71
N GLN A 18 -13.20 13.25 -26.27
CA GLN A 18 -14.54 13.84 -26.24
C GLN A 18 -14.61 15.07 -25.32
N GLN A 19 -13.92 15.04 -24.18
CA GLN A 19 -13.82 16.21 -23.29
C GLN A 19 -13.18 17.41 -23.99
N LEU A 20 -12.09 17.20 -24.75
CA LEU A 20 -11.42 18.28 -25.47
C LEU A 20 -12.28 18.84 -26.61
N LEU A 21 -12.94 17.98 -27.36
CA LEU A 21 -13.86 18.39 -28.44
C LEU A 21 -15.01 19.25 -27.87
N ILE A 22 -15.68 18.77 -26.83
CA ILE A 22 -16.76 19.51 -26.17
C ILE A 22 -16.26 20.83 -25.59
N ALA A 23 -15.09 20.83 -24.94
CA ALA A 23 -14.49 22.06 -24.41
C ALA A 23 -14.15 23.08 -25.50
N SER A 24 -13.86 22.62 -26.73
CA SER A 24 -13.66 23.46 -27.91
C SER A 24 -14.95 23.95 -28.57
N GLY A 25 -16.12 23.54 -28.07
CA GLY A 25 -17.43 23.92 -28.58
C GLY A 25 -18.00 22.98 -29.64
N GLU A 26 -17.35 21.85 -29.91
CA GLU A 26 -17.87 20.83 -30.81
C GLU A 26 -19.03 20.05 -30.16
N PRO A 27 -20.05 19.63 -30.94
CA PRO A 27 -21.08 18.74 -30.45
C PRO A 27 -20.57 17.29 -30.32
N LEU A 28 -21.34 16.44 -29.64
CA LEU A 28 -21.11 14.99 -29.68
C LEU A 28 -21.27 14.48 -31.12
N THR A 29 -20.32 13.68 -31.58
CA THR A 29 -20.30 13.10 -32.94
C THR A 29 -21.12 11.82 -33.06
N PHE A 30 -21.67 11.33 -31.95
CA PHE A 30 -22.47 10.12 -31.87
C PHE A 30 -23.76 10.35 -31.09
N SER A 31 -24.76 9.55 -31.40
CA SER A 31 -26.04 9.45 -30.69
C SER A 31 -26.02 8.37 -29.61
N GLN A 32 -27.01 8.39 -28.71
CA GLN A 32 -27.17 7.36 -27.67
C GLN A 32 -27.27 5.94 -28.25
N SER A 33 -27.85 5.79 -29.45
CA SER A 33 -27.98 4.48 -30.12
C SER A 33 -26.68 3.94 -30.70
N GLU A 34 -25.67 4.80 -30.91
CA GLU A 34 -24.36 4.41 -31.42
C GLU A 34 -23.39 3.98 -30.31
N VAL A 35 -23.69 4.35 -29.06
CA VAL A 35 -22.94 3.89 -27.89
C VAL A 35 -23.28 2.43 -27.62
N THR A 36 -22.38 1.54 -28.02
CA THR A 36 -22.50 0.11 -27.75
C THR A 36 -21.54 -0.30 -26.63
N ILE A 37 -21.90 -1.36 -25.89
CA ILE A 37 -21.04 -1.94 -24.85
C ILE A 37 -20.71 -3.36 -25.30
N SER A 38 -19.43 -3.64 -25.50
CA SER A 38 -18.93 -4.94 -25.96
C SER A 38 -17.88 -5.50 -25.02
N GLY A 39 -18.07 -6.74 -24.60
CA GLY A 39 -17.19 -7.44 -23.67
C GLY A 39 -17.29 -6.93 -22.23
N HIS A 40 -16.21 -7.09 -21.49
CA HIS A 40 -16.09 -6.69 -20.09
C HIS A 40 -14.68 -6.17 -19.83
N ALA A 41 -14.56 -5.14 -19.00
CA ALA A 41 -13.26 -4.59 -18.62
C ALA A 41 -13.10 -4.56 -17.09
N ILE A 42 -11.87 -4.77 -16.65
CA ILE A 42 -11.46 -4.70 -15.25
C ILE A 42 -10.25 -3.77 -15.18
N GLU A 43 -10.28 -2.84 -14.24
CA GLU A 43 -9.12 -2.01 -13.90
C GLU A 43 -8.63 -2.40 -12.51
N VAL A 44 -7.32 -2.57 -12.40
CA VAL A 44 -6.59 -2.78 -11.15
C VAL A 44 -5.65 -1.60 -10.96
N ARG A 45 -5.67 -1.01 -9.75
CA ARG A 45 -4.77 0.07 -9.38
C ARG A 45 -3.55 -0.52 -8.72
N ILE A 46 -2.39 -0.27 -9.30
CA ILE A 46 -1.11 -0.74 -8.76
C ILE A 46 -0.59 0.37 -7.87
N ASN A 47 -0.79 0.25 -6.56
CA ASN A 47 -0.32 1.22 -5.58
C ASN A 47 0.98 0.73 -4.94
N ALA A 48 1.86 1.66 -4.56
CA ALA A 48 3.02 1.38 -3.71
C ALA A 48 2.57 1.25 -2.25
N GLU A 49 1.97 0.10 -1.92
CA GLU A 49 1.45 -0.26 -0.60
C GLU A 49 1.82 -1.70 -0.27
N ASP A 50 2.07 -1.98 1.00
CA ASP A 50 2.25 -3.33 1.54
C ASP A 50 0.92 -3.85 2.09
N PRO A 51 0.25 -4.79 1.39
CA PRO A 51 -1.03 -5.34 1.82
C PRO A 51 -0.92 -6.34 2.98
N ALA A 52 0.28 -6.68 3.46
CA ALA A 52 0.50 -7.70 4.47
C ALA A 52 -0.41 -7.52 5.69
N GLY A 53 -1.11 -8.60 6.07
CA GLY A 53 -2.04 -8.58 7.21
C GLY A 53 -3.25 -7.65 7.03
N GLY A 54 -3.53 -7.20 5.80
CA GLY A 54 -4.61 -6.26 5.50
C GLY A 54 -4.32 -4.81 5.88
N ALA A 55 -3.06 -4.46 6.13
CA ALA A 55 -2.68 -3.13 6.61
C ALA A 55 -2.53 -2.07 5.52
N PHE A 56 -2.24 -2.47 4.27
CA PHE A 56 -2.05 -1.58 3.11
C PHE A 56 -1.15 -0.36 3.43
N LEU A 57 0.01 -0.62 4.06
CA LEU A 57 0.91 0.44 4.49
C LEU A 57 1.62 1.07 3.28
N PRO A 58 1.69 2.40 3.14
CA PRO A 58 2.41 3.01 2.04
C PRO A 58 3.88 2.61 2.00
N SER A 59 4.39 2.35 0.79
CA SER A 59 5.78 1.99 0.52
C SER A 59 6.42 3.00 -0.43
N PRO A 60 6.63 4.27 -0.02
CA PRO A 60 7.40 5.21 -0.83
C PRO A 60 8.85 4.73 -0.99
N GLY A 61 9.44 5.00 -2.14
CA GLY A 61 10.78 4.51 -2.43
C GLY A 61 11.11 4.49 -3.91
N ARG A 62 12.32 4.05 -4.23
CA ARG A 62 12.80 3.98 -5.61
C ARG A 62 12.32 2.69 -6.27
N ILE A 63 11.69 2.80 -7.43
CA ILE A 63 11.37 1.66 -8.28
C ILE A 63 12.66 1.23 -8.96
N THR A 64 13.19 0.05 -8.62
CA THR A 64 14.45 -0.44 -9.18
C THR A 64 14.28 -1.11 -10.53
N ASP A 65 13.18 -1.84 -10.71
CA ASP A 65 12.77 -2.42 -11.99
C ASP A 65 11.26 -2.23 -12.18
N LEU A 66 10.85 -1.98 -13.42
CA LEU A 66 9.46 -1.84 -13.81
C LEU A 66 9.25 -2.48 -15.17
N LYS A 67 8.58 -3.63 -15.17
CA LYS A 67 8.14 -4.32 -16.38
C LYS A 67 6.63 -4.36 -16.42
N VAL A 68 6.07 -3.63 -17.38
CA VAL A 68 4.62 -3.56 -17.57
C VAL A 68 4.13 -4.68 -18.50
N PRO A 69 2.95 -5.28 -18.23
CA PRO A 69 2.37 -6.28 -19.12
C PRO A 69 1.82 -5.64 -20.40
N ASP A 70 1.79 -6.43 -21.47
CA ASP A 70 1.26 -6.00 -22.78
C ASP A 70 0.43 -7.15 -23.41
N GLY A 71 -0.11 -6.89 -24.60
CA GLY A 71 -0.82 -7.84 -25.42
C GLY A 71 -2.28 -7.46 -25.66
N PHE A 72 -2.95 -8.29 -26.46
CA PHE A 72 -4.33 -8.03 -26.84
C PHE A 72 -5.27 -7.93 -25.62
N GLY A 73 -5.94 -6.79 -25.50
CA GLY A 73 -6.88 -6.50 -24.41
C GLY A 73 -6.19 -6.17 -23.09
N VAL A 74 -4.91 -5.78 -23.10
CA VAL A 74 -4.20 -5.23 -21.94
C VAL A 74 -3.80 -3.79 -22.26
N ARG A 75 -4.03 -2.89 -21.31
CA ARG A 75 -3.63 -1.49 -21.34
C ARG A 75 -3.01 -1.16 -19.99
N PHE A 76 -1.90 -0.43 -20.01
CA PHE A 76 -1.28 0.08 -18.80
C PHE A 76 -1.16 1.59 -18.88
N ASP A 77 -1.83 2.29 -17.97
CA ASP A 77 -1.73 3.74 -17.81
C ASP A 77 -0.79 4.02 -16.61
N GLY A 78 0.50 4.18 -16.88
CA GLY A 78 1.53 4.46 -15.88
C GLY A 78 2.07 5.88 -15.92
N GLY A 79 2.67 6.34 -14.82
CA GLY A 79 3.35 7.63 -14.72
C GLY A 79 4.82 7.56 -14.30
N TYR A 80 5.33 6.35 -14.07
CA TYR A 80 6.68 6.07 -13.59
C TYR A 80 7.45 5.18 -14.57
N GLU A 81 8.78 5.30 -14.55
CA GLU A 81 9.73 4.43 -15.22
C GLU A 81 10.68 3.78 -14.19
N ALA A 82 11.40 2.73 -14.62
CA ALA A 82 12.42 2.11 -13.80
C ALA A 82 13.49 3.16 -13.42
N GLY A 83 13.69 3.33 -12.11
CA GLY A 83 14.63 4.26 -11.53
C GLY A 83 14.02 5.53 -10.94
N ASP A 84 12.74 5.79 -11.17
CA ASP A 84 11.98 6.87 -10.54
C ASP A 84 11.72 6.58 -9.06
N GLU A 85 11.34 7.63 -8.31
CA GLU A 85 11.04 7.56 -6.88
C GLU A 85 9.56 7.87 -6.63
N VAL A 86 8.86 6.92 -6.00
CA VAL A 86 7.51 7.13 -5.47
C VAL A 86 7.62 8.00 -4.23
N SER A 87 7.24 9.25 -4.39
CA SER A 87 7.29 10.26 -3.34
C SER A 87 6.16 10.07 -2.32
N GLN A 88 6.49 10.23 -1.04
CA GLN A 88 5.52 10.26 0.06
C GLN A 88 4.54 11.46 0.00
N PHE A 89 4.82 12.47 -0.84
CA PHE A 89 4.03 13.70 -0.90
C PHE A 89 2.86 13.64 -1.91
N TYR A 90 2.77 12.56 -2.68
CA TYR A 90 1.76 12.38 -3.71
C TYR A 90 0.99 11.07 -3.50
N ASP A 91 0.02 10.82 -4.38
CA ASP A 91 -0.64 9.53 -4.50
C ASP A 91 0.42 8.45 -4.84
N ASN A 92 0.34 7.29 -4.19
CA ASN A 92 1.25 6.16 -4.37
C ASN A 92 0.83 5.26 -5.54
N LEU A 93 -0.19 5.65 -6.31
CA LEU A 93 -0.57 5.00 -7.56
C LEU A 93 0.60 4.99 -8.56
N ILE A 94 1.17 3.81 -8.80
CA ILE A 94 2.23 3.57 -9.79
C ILE A 94 1.62 3.56 -11.21
N GLY A 95 0.47 2.90 -11.35
CA GLY A 95 -0.24 2.85 -12.61
C GLY A 95 -1.55 2.08 -12.53
N LYS A 96 -2.30 2.09 -13.63
CA LYS A 96 -3.56 1.36 -13.76
C LYS A 96 -3.39 0.27 -14.80
N LEU A 97 -3.55 -0.98 -14.36
CA LEU A 97 -3.65 -2.12 -15.24
C LEU A 97 -5.11 -2.31 -15.64
N VAL A 98 -5.40 -2.09 -16.92
CA VAL A 98 -6.76 -2.18 -17.46
C VAL A 98 -6.80 -3.33 -18.45
N VAL A 99 -7.69 -4.29 -18.22
CA VAL A 99 -7.87 -5.42 -19.12
C VAL A 99 -9.28 -5.47 -19.68
N TRP A 100 -9.39 -5.95 -20.91
CA TRP A 100 -10.64 -6.23 -21.58
C TRP A 100 -10.74 -7.71 -21.93
N GLY A 101 -11.93 -8.30 -21.84
CA GLY A 101 -12.26 -9.65 -22.28
C GLY A 101 -13.61 -9.71 -22.98
N ARG A 102 -13.85 -10.78 -23.76
CA ARG A 102 -15.15 -11.01 -24.41
C ARG A 102 -16.30 -11.23 -23.41
N ASP A 103 -15.95 -11.66 -22.20
CA ASP A 103 -16.80 -11.81 -21.04
C ASP A 103 -15.96 -11.58 -19.77
N ARG A 104 -16.62 -11.57 -18.61
CA ARG A 104 -15.98 -11.29 -17.32
C ARG A 104 -14.92 -12.32 -16.94
N ASP A 105 -15.18 -13.60 -17.19
CA ASP A 105 -14.25 -14.69 -16.86
C ASP A 105 -12.94 -14.56 -17.66
N VAL A 106 -13.05 -14.20 -18.94
CA VAL A 106 -11.89 -13.91 -19.81
C VAL A 106 -11.17 -12.63 -19.41
N ALA A 107 -11.88 -11.63 -18.88
CA ALA A 107 -11.25 -10.43 -18.31
C ALA A 107 -10.47 -10.76 -17.04
N ILE A 108 -11.05 -11.52 -16.09
CA ILE A 108 -10.38 -11.97 -14.85
C ILE A 108 -9.14 -12.80 -15.18
N SER A 109 -9.27 -13.81 -16.05
CA SER A 109 -8.14 -14.67 -16.44
C SER A 109 -7.01 -13.86 -17.08
N ARG A 110 -7.34 -12.82 -17.85
CA ARG A 110 -6.36 -11.93 -18.47
C ARG A 110 -5.72 -10.98 -17.45
N ALA A 111 -6.49 -10.47 -16.48
CA ALA A 111 -5.96 -9.65 -15.38
C ALA A 111 -4.92 -10.44 -14.58
N LEU A 112 -5.26 -11.66 -14.16
CA LEU A 112 -4.35 -12.54 -13.41
C LEU A 112 -3.04 -12.80 -14.16
N ARG A 113 -3.12 -13.13 -15.47
CA ARG A 113 -1.91 -13.27 -16.32
C ARG A 113 -1.09 -11.98 -16.39
N ALA A 114 -1.76 -10.84 -16.57
CA ALA A 114 -1.08 -9.56 -16.70
C ALA A 114 -0.40 -9.13 -15.39
N LEU A 115 -1.01 -9.41 -14.23
CA LEU A 115 -0.40 -9.20 -12.92
C LEU A 115 0.80 -10.12 -12.68
N ASP A 116 0.71 -11.39 -13.08
CA ASP A 116 1.83 -12.36 -12.99
C ASP A 116 3.04 -11.97 -13.87
N GLU A 117 2.80 -11.32 -15.01
CA GLU A 117 3.85 -10.83 -15.90
C GLU A 117 4.48 -9.49 -15.47
N MET A 118 3.81 -8.76 -14.57
CA MET A 118 4.22 -7.44 -14.12
C MET A 118 5.34 -7.56 -13.08
N VAL A 119 6.38 -6.73 -13.23
CA VAL A 119 7.48 -6.64 -12.25
C VAL A 119 7.54 -5.21 -11.74
N VAL A 120 7.54 -5.06 -10.42
CA VAL A 120 7.75 -3.78 -9.73
C VAL A 120 8.65 -4.05 -8.53
N ASP A 121 9.93 -3.75 -8.68
CA ASP A 121 10.92 -3.99 -7.64
C ASP A 121 11.30 -2.70 -6.91
N GLY A 122 11.75 -2.82 -5.67
CA GLY A 122 12.24 -1.71 -4.85
C GLY A 122 11.19 -1.05 -3.95
N VAL A 123 9.90 -1.32 -4.18
CA VAL A 123 8.78 -0.92 -3.33
C VAL A 123 7.80 -2.10 -3.19
N ALA A 124 7.10 -2.19 -2.05
CA ALA A 124 5.95 -3.10 -1.93
C ALA A 124 4.79 -2.60 -2.80
N THR A 125 3.95 -3.52 -3.28
CA THR A 125 2.79 -3.17 -4.12
C THR A 125 1.53 -3.94 -3.71
N THR A 126 0.38 -3.43 -4.14
CA THR A 126 -0.93 -4.08 -3.95
C THR A 126 -1.13 -5.34 -4.79
N ILE A 127 -0.21 -5.68 -5.70
CA ILE A 127 -0.33 -6.80 -6.64
C ILE A 127 -0.74 -8.13 -5.96
N PRO A 128 -0.15 -8.54 -4.81
CA PRO A 128 -0.55 -9.77 -4.13
C PRO A 128 -2.03 -9.76 -3.73
N ALA A 129 -2.50 -8.68 -3.10
CA ALA A 129 -3.90 -8.52 -2.72
C ALA A 129 -4.82 -8.48 -3.95
N ASP A 130 -4.42 -7.81 -5.03
CA ASP A 130 -5.18 -7.76 -6.27
C ASP A 130 -5.35 -9.15 -6.90
N VAL A 131 -4.30 -9.98 -6.86
CA VAL A 131 -4.35 -11.39 -7.29
C VAL A 131 -5.30 -12.19 -6.39
N ALA A 132 -5.21 -12.04 -5.07
CA ALA A 132 -6.10 -12.71 -4.13
C ALA A 132 -7.58 -12.36 -4.37
N ILE A 133 -7.89 -11.07 -4.59
CA ILE A 133 -9.24 -10.59 -4.91
C ILE A 133 -9.74 -11.21 -6.21
N LEU A 134 -8.97 -11.13 -7.29
CA LEU A 134 -9.38 -11.61 -8.61
C LEU A 134 -9.55 -13.14 -8.65
N ALA A 135 -8.77 -13.87 -7.86
CA ALA A 135 -8.86 -15.32 -7.74
C ALA A 135 -10.00 -15.77 -6.80
N HIS A 136 -10.55 -14.89 -5.98
CA HIS A 136 -11.56 -15.26 -4.99
C HIS A 136 -12.89 -15.64 -5.64
N PRO A 137 -13.53 -16.76 -5.23
CA PRO A 137 -14.82 -17.19 -5.78
C PRO A 137 -15.90 -16.11 -5.71
N ASP A 138 -16.01 -15.38 -4.60
CA ASP A 138 -16.98 -14.30 -4.43
C ASP A 138 -16.80 -13.14 -5.41
N PHE A 139 -15.54 -12.85 -5.78
CA PHE A 139 -15.27 -11.87 -6.81
C PHE A 139 -15.77 -12.40 -8.15
N ALA A 140 -15.43 -13.64 -8.51
CA ALA A 140 -15.84 -14.28 -9.76
C ALA A 140 -17.38 -14.41 -9.90
N SER A 141 -18.08 -14.76 -8.82
CA SER A 141 -19.55 -14.91 -8.77
C SER A 141 -20.32 -13.61 -8.55
N VAL A 142 -19.64 -12.48 -8.36
CA VAL A 142 -20.26 -11.18 -8.05
C VAL A 142 -21.08 -11.23 -6.75
N THR A 143 -20.58 -11.95 -5.75
CA THR A 143 -21.18 -12.05 -4.41
C THR A 143 -20.38 -11.29 -3.36
N HIS A 144 -19.81 -10.15 -3.75
CA HIS A 144 -19.07 -9.24 -2.88
C HIS A 144 -19.86 -7.95 -2.63
N SER A 145 -19.50 -7.23 -1.57
CA SER A 145 -20.06 -5.94 -1.17
C SER A 145 -18.96 -4.89 -1.07
N THR A 146 -19.32 -3.65 -0.76
CA THR A 146 -18.33 -2.58 -0.54
C THR A 146 -17.46 -2.78 0.71
N LYS A 147 -17.81 -3.72 1.60
CA LYS A 147 -17.05 -4.05 2.82
C LYS A 147 -16.34 -5.40 2.74
N TRP A 148 -16.47 -6.07 1.60
CA TRP A 148 -16.08 -7.48 1.48
C TRP A 148 -14.57 -7.70 1.67
N VAL A 149 -13.74 -6.75 1.22
CA VAL A 149 -12.28 -6.81 1.44
C VAL A 149 -11.96 -6.77 2.94
N GLU A 150 -12.65 -5.93 3.70
CA GLU A 150 -12.42 -5.77 5.15
C GLU A 150 -12.97 -6.95 5.96
N GLU A 151 -14.08 -7.54 5.51
CA GLU A 151 -14.83 -8.54 6.27
C GLU A 151 -14.46 -9.99 5.93
N VAL A 152 -13.95 -10.26 4.72
CA VAL A 152 -13.85 -11.62 4.16
C VAL A 152 -12.47 -11.95 3.60
N LEU A 153 -11.77 -10.98 2.99
CA LEU A 153 -10.48 -11.26 2.36
C LEU A 153 -9.40 -11.49 3.42
N ASP A 154 -8.77 -12.66 3.39
CA ASP A 154 -7.67 -13.01 4.29
C ASP A 154 -6.33 -12.80 3.59
N LEU A 155 -5.56 -11.80 4.06
CA LEU A 155 -4.22 -11.46 3.57
C LEU A 155 -3.14 -11.75 4.62
N SER A 156 -3.43 -12.62 5.60
CA SER A 156 -2.49 -12.92 6.70
C SER A 156 -1.26 -13.73 6.29
N ASP A 157 -1.36 -14.48 5.19
CA ASP A 157 -0.27 -15.33 4.67
C ASP A 157 0.61 -14.64 3.60
N GLU A 158 0.25 -13.43 3.16
CA GLU A 158 0.98 -12.69 2.13
C GLU A 158 2.14 -11.89 2.75
N GLN A 159 3.28 -12.56 2.95
CA GLN A 159 4.55 -11.86 3.19
C GLN A 159 5.07 -11.35 1.85
N ALA A 160 5.30 -10.04 1.75
CA ALA A 160 5.96 -9.44 0.61
C ALA A 160 7.26 -10.20 0.32
N ASP A 161 7.33 -10.84 -0.85
CA ASP A 161 8.55 -11.46 -1.36
C ASP A 161 9.48 -10.32 -1.78
N THR A 162 10.07 -9.66 -0.78
CA THR A 162 11.16 -8.71 -0.99
C THR A 162 12.40 -9.52 -1.29
N ASP A 163 12.44 -10.08 -2.50
CA ASP A 163 13.65 -10.70 -3.03
C ASP A 163 14.62 -9.56 -3.34
N VAL A 164 15.33 -9.10 -2.30
CA VAL A 164 16.42 -8.12 -2.40
C VAL A 164 17.57 -8.82 -3.12
N SER A 165 17.44 -8.95 -4.43
CA SER A 165 18.49 -9.46 -5.31
C SER A 165 19.70 -8.53 -5.27
N GLU A 166 20.90 -9.11 -5.19
CA GLU A 166 22.17 -8.39 -5.14
C GLU A 166 22.29 -7.37 -6.28
N PRO A 167 22.68 -6.11 -6.03
CA PRO A 167 22.93 -5.16 -7.11
C PRO A 167 24.21 -5.54 -7.86
N THR A 168 24.07 -6.22 -8.99
CA THR A 168 25.16 -6.39 -9.95
C THR A 168 25.24 -5.19 -10.88
N GLY A 169 26.19 -4.27 -10.63
CA GLY A 169 26.73 -3.39 -11.67
C GLY A 169 26.88 -1.90 -11.34
N ASP A 170 28.13 -1.51 -11.04
CA ASP A 170 28.80 -0.21 -11.23
C ASP A 170 28.00 1.11 -11.22
N ASN A 171 27.96 1.76 -10.05
CA ASN A 171 28.36 3.16 -9.91
C ASN A 171 28.75 3.51 -8.45
N ALA A 172 29.96 4.06 -8.28
CA ALA A 172 30.58 4.59 -7.06
C ALA A 172 29.65 5.50 -6.21
N THR A 173 29.69 5.60 -4.87
CA THR A 173 30.63 5.19 -3.81
C THR A 173 29.93 5.29 -2.44
N VAL A 174 29.61 4.15 -1.82
CA VAL A 174 29.65 3.97 -0.36
C VAL A 174 30.02 2.50 -0.16
N ALA A 175 31.21 2.21 0.40
CA ALA A 175 31.53 0.84 0.77
C ALA A 175 30.53 0.40 1.85
N THR A 176 29.67 -0.57 1.53
CA THR A 176 28.77 -1.18 2.49
C THR A 176 29.38 -2.51 2.94
N VAL A 177 29.32 -2.78 4.24
CA VAL A 177 29.79 -4.05 4.81
C VAL A 177 28.57 -4.85 5.25
N ARG A 178 28.50 -6.10 4.79
CA ARG A 178 27.49 -7.05 5.25
C ARG A 178 27.67 -7.30 6.73
N LYS A 179 26.63 -7.01 7.52
CA LYS A 179 26.59 -7.27 8.94
C LYS A 179 25.42 -8.19 9.26
N ASP A 180 25.75 -9.39 9.69
CA ASP A 180 24.77 -10.32 10.22
C ASP A 180 24.41 -9.89 11.65
N THR A 181 23.14 -9.63 11.88
CA THR A 181 22.62 -9.33 13.22
C THR A 181 21.36 -10.13 13.46
N THR A 182 21.11 -10.44 14.73
CA THR A 182 19.88 -11.12 15.12
C THR A 182 18.87 -10.07 15.54
N VAL A 183 17.76 -9.98 14.82
CA VAL A 183 16.62 -9.12 15.16
C VAL A 183 15.54 -9.99 15.76
N GLU A 184 14.94 -9.51 16.83
CA GLU A 184 13.84 -10.20 17.50
C GLU A 184 12.52 -9.58 17.05
N VAL A 185 11.69 -10.39 16.41
CA VAL A 185 10.33 -10.02 16.00
C VAL A 185 9.39 -11.00 16.71
N ASP A 186 8.45 -10.48 17.49
CA ASP A 186 7.46 -11.25 18.27
C ASP A 186 8.07 -12.35 19.15
N GLY A 187 9.20 -12.05 19.80
CA GLY A 187 9.89 -12.99 20.70
C GLY A 187 10.61 -14.13 19.99
N ARG A 188 10.67 -14.12 18.65
CA ARG A 188 11.42 -15.06 17.82
C ARG A 188 12.62 -14.36 17.21
N ARG A 189 13.76 -15.03 17.27
CA ARG A 189 15.04 -14.49 16.79
C ARG A 189 15.23 -14.85 15.33
N PHE A 190 15.30 -13.83 14.48
CA PHE A 190 15.59 -13.95 13.07
C PHE A 190 17.01 -13.47 12.81
N ALA A 191 17.79 -14.30 12.12
CA ALA A 191 19.11 -13.88 11.64
C ALA A 191 18.90 -13.11 10.33
N VAL A 192 19.19 -11.81 10.36
CA VAL A 192 19.08 -10.94 9.19
C VAL A 192 20.44 -10.35 8.85
N SER A 193 20.74 -10.27 7.55
CA SER A 193 21.94 -9.63 7.04
C SER A 193 21.56 -8.25 6.54
N LEU A 194 22.14 -7.19 7.11
CA LEU A 194 21.95 -5.83 6.62
C LEU A 194 23.25 -5.30 6.01
N TRP A 195 23.13 -4.55 4.92
CA TRP A 195 24.24 -3.81 4.32
C TRP A 195 24.30 -2.41 4.91
N VAL A 196 25.30 -2.17 5.74
CA VAL A 196 25.47 -0.88 6.42
C VAL A 196 26.63 -0.12 5.79
N PRO A 197 26.50 1.20 5.51
CA PRO A 197 27.63 2.04 5.15
C PRO A 197 28.79 1.87 6.13
N GLU A 198 30.01 1.71 5.63
CA GLU A 198 31.22 1.58 6.44
C GLU A 198 31.55 2.91 7.15
N ALA A 199 30.89 3.16 8.28
CA ALA A 199 31.18 4.30 9.14
C ALA A 199 32.50 4.05 9.89
N ALA A 200 33.47 4.95 9.70
CA ALA A 200 34.75 4.95 10.39
C ALA A 200 34.55 4.84 11.92
N SER A 201 35.22 3.85 12.51
CA SER A 201 35.14 3.50 13.94
C SER A 201 35.41 4.69 14.87
N PRO A 202 34.62 4.89 15.95
CA PRO A 202 35.12 5.58 17.12
C PRO A 202 35.80 4.59 18.10
N THR A 203 36.91 5.05 18.64
CA THR A 203 37.81 4.41 19.59
C THR A 203 37.24 4.15 21.00
N ARG A 204 37.56 2.94 21.51
CA ARG A 204 37.81 2.49 22.90
C ARG A 204 36.65 2.25 23.91
N PRO A 205 36.83 1.29 24.86
CA PRO A 205 35.74 0.62 25.56
C PRO A 205 35.42 1.25 26.92
N GLY A 206 34.14 1.60 27.12
CA GLY A 206 33.54 1.82 28.43
C GLY A 206 32.69 0.61 28.82
N ARG A 207 33.11 -0.12 29.84
CA ARG A 207 32.42 -1.30 30.39
C ARG A 207 30.99 -0.93 30.86
N PRO A 208 29.89 -1.51 30.34
CA PRO A 208 28.58 -1.22 30.88
C PRO A 208 28.32 -2.07 32.13
N ARG A 209 27.84 -1.39 33.16
CA ARG A 209 27.29 -1.97 34.39
C ARG A 209 26.02 -2.73 34.07
N ASN A 210 25.96 -3.95 34.58
CA ASN A 210 24.82 -4.85 34.52
C ASN A 210 23.60 -4.18 35.19
N ARG A 211 22.59 -3.78 34.41
CA ARG A 211 21.22 -3.53 34.89
C ARG A 211 20.33 -4.57 34.27
N ARG A 212 20.01 -5.61 35.06
CA ARG A 212 18.85 -6.46 34.83
C ARG A 212 17.61 -5.58 34.96
N SER A 213 16.87 -5.37 33.88
CA SER A 213 15.41 -5.20 33.98
C SER A 213 14.78 -6.51 33.51
N ASN A 214 13.96 -7.08 34.38
CA ASN A 214 13.06 -8.17 34.05
C ASN A 214 12.15 -7.70 32.91
N ASN A 215 12.21 -8.35 31.74
CA ASN A 215 11.11 -8.29 30.78
C ASN A 215 10.15 -9.42 31.12
N SER A 216 9.09 -9.05 31.83
CA SER A 216 7.81 -9.73 31.79
C SER A 216 7.19 -9.57 30.41
N SER A 217 6.52 -10.62 29.99
CA SER A 217 5.76 -10.81 28.75
C SER A 217 4.70 -9.74 28.45
N GLY A 218 4.66 -9.32 27.18
CA GLY A 218 3.42 -9.08 26.41
C GLY A 218 2.55 -7.89 26.81
N GLY A 219 2.81 -6.74 26.22
CA GLY A 219 1.93 -5.57 26.17
C GLY A 219 2.63 -4.49 25.38
N GLY A 220 1.94 -3.86 24.41
CA GLY A 220 2.44 -2.64 23.76
C GLY A 220 2.90 -1.63 24.82
N ASP A 221 3.81 -0.73 24.48
CA ASP A 221 4.30 0.24 25.46
C ASP A 221 3.24 1.32 25.78
N GLY A 222 2.06 1.23 25.15
CA GLY A 222 0.95 2.14 25.32
C GLY A 222 1.14 3.42 24.55
N ARG A 223 2.08 3.47 23.60
CA ARG A 223 2.40 4.67 22.84
C ARG A 223 1.90 4.47 21.41
N VAL A 224 0.63 4.81 21.20
CA VAL A 224 -0.02 4.65 19.90
C VAL A 224 0.46 5.75 18.95
N ALA A 225 1.15 5.35 17.89
CA ALA A 225 1.67 6.23 16.85
C ALA A 225 0.89 6.03 15.54
N VAL A 226 0.83 7.08 14.70
CA VAL A 226 0.25 6.93 13.36
C VAL A 226 1.19 6.13 12.46
N PRO A 227 0.66 5.18 11.67
CA PRO A 227 1.48 4.37 10.77
C PRO A 227 1.97 5.17 9.55
N MET A 228 1.24 6.21 9.17
CA MET A 228 1.46 6.97 7.94
C MET A 228 1.19 8.46 8.13
N GLN A 229 1.69 9.29 7.21
CA GLN A 229 1.40 10.71 7.18
C GLN A 229 -0.05 10.95 6.75
N GLY A 230 -0.75 11.86 7.43
CA GLY A 230 -2.12 12.21 7.10
C GLY A 230 -2.67 13.34 7.95
N THR A 231 -3.99 13.54 7.87
CA THR A 231 -4.71 14.52 8.69
C THR A 231 -5.66 13.79 9.63
N ILE A 232 -5.67 14.15 10.92
CA ILE A 232 -6.61 13.57 11.87
C ILE A 232 -8.02 14.07 11.56
N VAL A 233 -8.90 13.21 11.07
CA VAL A 233 -10.30 13.57 10.79
C VAL A 233 -11.06 13.67 12.10
N LYS A 234 -10.87 12.68 12.98
CA LYS A 234 -11.63 12.58 14.22
C LYS A 234 -10.84 11.84 15.29
N VAL A 235 -10.88 12.34 16.51
CA VAL A 235 -10.42 11.61 17.69
C VAL A 235 -11.62 10.93 18.34
N LEU A 236 -11.52 9.63 18.62
CA LEU A 236 -12.62 8.79 19.11
C LEU A 236 -12.60 8.59 20.63
N VAL A 237 -11.48 8.92 21.27
CA VAL A 237 -11.24 8.71 22.70
C VAL A 237 -10.86 10.01 23.41
N ALA A 238 -11.19 10.11 24.69
CA ALA A 238 -10.78 11.20 25.58
C ALA A 238 -9.87 10.70 26.70
N VAL A 239 -9.11 11.63 27.30
CA VAL A 239 -8.30 11.33 28.49
C VAL A 239 -9.20 10.81 29.61
N GLY A 240 -8.85 9.63 30.15
CA GLY A 240 -9.61 8.92 31.16
C GLY A 240 -10.53 7.82 30.62
N ASP A 241 -10.68 7.68 29.30
CA ASP A 241 -11.46 6.60 28.71
C ASP A 241 -10.72 5.27 28.80
N SER A 242 -11.46 4.18 28.99
CA SER A 242 -10.94 2.81 28.94
C SER A 242 -11.06 2.29 27.51
N VAL A 243 -9.97 1.72 26.99
CA VAL A 243 -9.90 1.12 25.65
C VAL A 243 -9.39 -0.32 25.74
N GLU A 244 -9.83 -1.17 24.83
CA GLU A 244 -9.28 -2.51 24.62
C GLU A 244 -8.26 -2.52 23.48
N ALA A 245 -7.31 -3.46 23.50
CA ALA A 245 -6.39 -3.64 22.38
C ALA A 245 -7.17 -3.91 21.08
N GLY A 246 -6.87 -3.14 20.04
CA GLY A 246 -7.61 -3.15 18.77
C GLY A 246 -8.73 -2.11 18.68
N ASP A 247 -9.11 -1.44 19.77
CA ASP A 247 -10.13 -0.38 19.70
C ASP A 247 -9.62 0.84 18.91
N PRO A 248 -10.46 1.44 18.06
CA PRO A 248 -10.04 2.60 17.27
C PRO A 248 -9.95 3.85 18.18
N VAL A 249 -8.78 4.49 18.18
CA VAL A 249 -8.49 5.69 18.99
C VAL A 249 -8.66 6.99 18.21
N CYS A 250 -8.32 6.99 16.92
CA CYS A 250 -8.56 8.12 16.02
C CYS A 250 -8.71 7.65 14.56
N VAL A 251 -9.27 8.53 13.73
CA VAL A 251 -9.43 8.34 12.29
C VAL A 251 -8.46 9.27 11.58
N LEU A 252 -7.57 8.69 10.78
CA LEU A 252 -6.58 9.37 9.97
C LEU A 252 -7.03 9.39 8.52
N GLU A 253 -7.17 10.56 7.92
CA GLU A 253 -7.29 10.69 6.46
C GLU A 253 -5.90 10.75 5.86
N ALA A 254 -5.55 9.72 5.12
CA ALA A 254 -4.36 9.67 4.31
C ALA A 254 -4.75 9.17 2.92
N MET A 255 -4.22 9.79 1.87
CA MET A 255 -4.40 9.30 0.50
C MET A 255 -5.89 9.19 0.07
N LYS A 256 -6.75 10.07 0.60
CA LYS A 256 -8.21 10.10 0.40
C LYS A 256 -8.96 8.89 0.96
N MET A 257 -8.32 8.12 1.84
CA MET A 257 -8.93 7.05 2.62
C MET A 257 -8.91 7.38 4.11
N GLU A 258 -9.96 6.97 4.82
CA GLU A 258 -10.05 7.07 6.28
C GLU A 258 -9.54 5.76 6.89
N ASN A 259 -8.42 5.83 7.61
CA ASN A 259 -7.81 4.70 8.29
C ASN A 259 -7.99 4.84 9.80
N ASN A 260 -8.47 3.78 10.45
CA ASN A 260 -8.59 3.74 11.90
C ASN A 260 -7.24 3.41 12.52
N VAL A 261 -6.75 4.30 13.39
CA VAL A 261 -5.59 4.00 14.25
C VAL A 261 -6.12 3.28 15.49
N THR A 262 -5.59 2.11 15.78
CA THR A 262 -6.07 1.23 16.87
C THR A 262 -5.14 1.20 18.08
N ALA A 263 -5.69 0.94 19.25
CA ALA A 263 -4.94 0.77 20.49
C ALA A 263 -4.04 -0.48 20.44
N ASP A 264 -2.78 -0.34 20.88
CA ASP A 264 -1.79 -1.42 20.95
C ASP A 264 -1.93 -2.28 22.21
N LYS A 265 -2.61 -1.76 23.24
CA LYS A 265 -2.94 -2.48 24.47
C LYS A 265 -4.27 -2.00 25.06
N SER A 266 -4.87 -2.86 25.88
CA SER A 266 -5.98 -2.46 26.74
C SER A 266 -5.48 -1.62 27.91
N GLY A 267 -6.19 -0.55 28.26
CA GLY A 267 -5.80 0.33 29.35
C GLY A 267 -6.62 1.61 29.41
N THR A 268 -6.14 2.59 30.17
CA THR A 268 -6.80 3.90 30.29
C THR A 268 -6.02 4.94 29.51
N VAL A 269 -6.70 5.74 28.69
CA VAL A 269 -6.06 6.82 27.93
C VAL A 269 -5.55 7.89 28.88
N SER A 270 -4.23 8.04 28.97
CA SER A 270 -3.58 9.03 29.83
C SER A 270 -3.38 10.35 29.12
N GLU A 271 -3.06 10.33 27.83
CA GLU A 271 -2.81 11.53 27.01
C GLU A 271 -3.37 11.37 25.60
N VAL A 272 -3.93 12.46 25.08
CA VAL A 272 -4.29 12.63 23.67
C VAL A 272 -3.48 13.80 23.14
N LEU A 273 -2.59 13.55 22.17
CA LEU A 273 -1.57 14.49 21.71
C LEU A 273 -1.96 15.22 20.41
N VAL A 274 -3.11 14.87 19.83
CA VAL A 274 -3.60 15.40 18.55
C VAL A 274 -5.06 15.83 18.63
N ALA A 275 -5.44 16.77 17.78
CA ALA A 275 -6.80 17.23 17.59
C ALA A 275 -7.29 16.97 16.15
N SER A 276 -8.61 17.00 15.95
CA SER A 276 -9.21 16.97 14.61
C SER A 276 -8.70 18.16 13.79
N GLY A 277 -8.20 17.89 12.59
CA GLY A 277 -7.56 18.83 11.68
C GLY A 277 -6.04 18.87 11.74
N ASP A 278 -5.40 18.21 12.72
CA ASP A 278 -3.94 18.20 12.82
C ASP A 278 -3.31 17.33 11.72
N SER A 279 -2.24 17.84 11.11
CA SER A 279 -1.38 17.07 10.22
C SER A 279 -0.31 16.34 11.01
N VAL A 280 -0.21 15.04 10.80
CA VAL A 280 0.73 14.13 11.49
C VAL A 280 1.60 13.40 10.47
N GLY A 281 2.86 13.14 10.81
CA GLY A 281 3.79 12.32 10.04
C GLY A 281 3.84 10.87 10.55
N SER A 282 4.34 9.95 9.72
CA SER A 282 4.55 8.55 10.14
C SER A 282 5.41 8.47 11.41
N GLY A 283 4.93 7.73 12.41
CA GLY A 283 5.60 7.59 13.71
C GLY A 283 5.24 8.66 14.74
N ASP A 284 4.45 9.68 14.39
CA ASP A 284 3.98 10.66 15.37
C ASP A 284 3.00 10.05 16.36
N LEU A 285 3.19 10.37 17.63
CA LEU A 285 2.37 9.85 18.72
C LEU A 285 1.02 10.57 18.78
N VAL A 286 -0.06 9.79 18.84
CA VAL A 286 -1.42 10.31 18.93
C VAL A 286 -2.05 10.12 20.30
N VAL A 287 -1.84 8.96 20.92
CA VAL A 287 -2.47 8.59 22.19
C VAL A 287 -1.48 7.82 23.06
N VAL A 288 -1.50 8.09 24.36
CA VAL A 288 -0.80 7.30 25.37
C VAL A 288 -1.83 6.56 26.23
N ILE A 289 -1.61 5.27 26.42
CA ILE A 289 -2.44 4.35 27.18
C ILE A 289 -1.62 3.83 28.37
N GLU A 290 -2.21 3.84 29.56
CA GLU A 290 -1.66 3.25 30.79
C GLU A 290 -2.23 1.87 31.06
#